data_AF-A0A2P0QMA6-F1
#
_entry.id   AF-A0A2P0QMA6-F1
#
_cell.length_a   1.000
_cell.length_b   1.000
_cell.length_c   1.000
_cell.angle_alpha   90.00
_cell.angle_beta   90.00
_cell.angle_gamma   90.00
#
_symmetry.space_group_name_H-M   'P 1'
#
loop_
_entity.id
_entity.type
_entity.pdbx_description
1 polymer ?
#
loop_
_entity_poly.entity_id
_entity_poly.type
_entity_poly.pdbx_seq_one_letter_code
_entity_poly.pdbx_strand_id
1 'polypeptide(L)'
;DPDLWLCTTCYSCTDRCPRDIAPTDVIMAMRNLAFKRDIIPVNFLKTVQAIYSSGHGVPNNDVNRAARERLGLTRDPPTTHMYPEYIKGIQTILNHYKLKANADRIVKEREG
;
A
#
# COMPACT_ATOMS: atom_id res chain seq x y z
N ASP A 1 -5.55 6.78 -19.13
CA ASP A 1 -6.95 6.73 -18.69
C ASP A 1 -6.98 6.49 -17.17
N PRO A 2 -7.56 7.40 -16.38
CA PRO A 2 -7.68 7.24 -14.92
C PRO A 2 -8.65 6.13 -14.50
N ASP A 3 -9.55 5.65 -15.37
CA ASP A 3 -10.68 4.79 -15.01
C ASP A 3 -10.25 3.47 -14.35
N LEU A 4 -9.11 2.92 -14.76
CA LEU A 4 -8.53 1.72 -14.13
C LEU A 4 -8.33 1.89 -12.62
N TRP A 5 -8.05 3.12 -12.16
CA TRP A 5 -7.76 3.45 -10.76
C TRP A 5 -9.00 3.90 -9.97
N LEU A 6 -10.15 4.09 -10.64
CA LEU A 6 -11.41 4.47 -9.99
C LEU A 6 -12.17 3.28 -9.38
N CYS A 7 -11.84 2.05 -9.78
CA CYS A 7 -12.40 0.85 -9.15
C CYS A 7 -12.05 0.82 -7.64
N THR A 8 -13.08 0.82 -6.79
CA THR A 8 -12.96 0.81 -5.32
C THR A 8 -12.82 -0.61 -4.75
N THR A 9 -12.72 -1.62 -5.61
CA THR A 9 -12.70 -3.05 -5.21
C THR A 9 -13.90 -3.43 -4.35
N CYS A 10 -15.09 -2.93 -4.68
CA CYS A 10 -16.32 -3.20 -3.92
C CYS A 10 -16.97 -4.56 -4.21
N TYR A 11 -16.43 -5.34 -5.15
CA TYR A 11 -16.90 -6.67 -5.58
C TYR A 11 -18.32 -6.76 -6.15
N SER A 12 -19.07 -5.66 -6.19
CA SER A 12 -20.44 -5.63 -6.72
C SER A 12 -20.61 -6.16 -8.14
N CYS A 13 -19.60 -6.03 -8.99
CA CYS A 13 -19.59 -6.58 -10.34
C CYS A 13 -19.27 -8.08 -10.38
N THR A 14 -18.42 -8.56 -9.46
CA THR A 14 -18.11 -9.99 -9.29
C THR A 14 -19.35 -10.73 -8.80
N ASP A 15 -19.98 -10.25 -7.72
CA ASP A 15 -21.14 -10.93 -7.08
C ASP A 15 -22.38 -11.01 -7.99
N ARG A 16 -22.50 -10.07 -8.95
CA ARG A 16 -23.66 -10.00 -9.85
C ARG A 16 -23.38 -10.62 -11.22
N CYS A 17 -22.19 -11.15 -11.48
CA CYS A 17 -21.83 -11.59 -12.82
C CYS A 17 -22.62 -12.86 -13.21
N PRO A 18 -23.51 -12.82 -14.23
CA PRO A 18 -24.26 -14.00 -14.66
C PRO A 18 -23.40 -14.98 -15.47
N ARG A 19 -22.13 -14.64 -15.70
CA ARG A 19 -21.16 -15.43 -16.47
C ARG A 19 -20.03 -15.98 -15.59
N ASP A 20 -20.14 -15.81 -14.28
CA ASP A 20 -19.14 -16.27 -13.30
C ASP A 20 -17.71 -15.76 -13.61
N ILE A 21 -17.65 -14.51 -14.08
CA ILE A 21 -16.39 -13.79 -14.26
C ILE A 21 -16.10 -13.07 -12.94
N ALA A 22 -14.82 -12.84 -12.66
CA ALA A 22 -14.37 -11.99 -11.56
C ALA A 22 -13.81 -10.65 -12.08
N PRO A 23 -14.64 -9.66 -12.49
CA PRO A 23 -14.16 -8.39 -13.03
C PRO A 23 -13.23 -7.63 -12.08
N THR A 24 -13.49 -7.71 -10.76
CA THR A 24 -12.63 -7.08 -9.75
C THR A 24 -11.19 -7.62 -9.84
N ASP A 25 -11.02 -8.93 -9.97
CA ASP A 25 -9.70 -9.57 -10.05
C ASP A 25 -9.02 -9.29 -11.39
N VAL A 26 -9.79 -9.24 -12.49
CA VAL A 26 -9.28 -8.82 -13.79
C VAL A 26 -8.74 -7.38 -13.72
N ILE A 27 -9.46 -6.47 -13.07
CA ILE A 27 -9.00 -5.09 -12.85
C ILE A 27 -7.71 -5.05 -12.02
N MET A 28 -7.61 -5.86 -10.96
CA MET A 28 -6.40 -5.96 -10.15
C MET A 28 -5.21 -6.51 -10.96
N ALA A 29 -5.41 -7.51 -11.80
CA ALA A 29 -4.39 -8.02 -12.71
C ALA A 29 -3.94 -6.97 -13.73
N MET A 30 -4.88 -6.19 -14.28
CA MET A 30 -4.57 -5.06 -15.16
C MET A 30 -3.75 -3.98 -14.44
N ARG A 31 -4.05 -3.66 -13.18
CA ARG A 31 -3.24 -2.72 -12.36
C ARG A 31 -1.81 -3.21 -12.16
N ASN A 32 -1.61 -4.52 -11.96
CA ASN A 32 -0.27 -5.10 -11.86
C ASN A 32 0.52 -4.97 -13.18
N LEU A 33 -0.13 -5.19 -14.32
CA LEU A 33 0.49 -4.98 -15.64
C LEU A 33 0.77 -3.50 -15.91
N ALA A 34 -0.13 -2.61 -15.49
CA ALA A 34 0.04 -1.16 -15.59
C ALA A 34 1.26 -0.70 -14.78
N PHE A 35 1.42 -1.18 -13.53
CA PHE A 35 2.59 -0.90 -12.70
C PHE A 35 3.91 -1.34 -13.36
N LYS A 36 3.95 -2.50 -14.02
CA LYS A 36 5.14 -2.96 -14.76
C LYS A 36 5.54 -2.03 -15.92
N ARG A 37 4.62 -1.17 -16.37
CA ARG A 37 4.84 -0.15 -17.41
C ARG A 37 4.93 1.25 -16.81
N ASP A 38 5.14 1.35 -15.51
CA ASP A 38 5.13 2.57 -14.70
C ASP A 38 3.80 3.34 -14.72
N ILE A 39 2.71 2.77 -15.24
CA ILE A 39 1.40 3.43 -15.29
C ILE A 39 0.72 3.26 -13.93
N ILE A 40 1.01 4.16 -12.99
CA ILE A 40 0.47 4.14 -11.62
C ILE A 40 0.38 5.56 -11.04
N PRO A 41 -0.66 5.92 -10.27
CA PRO A 41 -0.71 7.21 -9.60
C PRO A 41 0.33 7.33 -8.47
N VAL A 42 0.96 8.49 -8.34
CA VAL A 42 2.14 8.69 -7.47
C VAL A 42 1.82 8.53 -5.97
N ASN A 43 0.59 8.84 -5.55
CA ASN A 43 0.14 8.67 -4.16
C ASN A 43 0.21 7.21 -3.68
N PHE A 44 -0.01 6.22 -4.56
CA PHE A 44 0.19 4.80 -4.20
C PHE A 44 1.67 4.51 -3.90
N LEU A 45 2.59 5.14 -4.62
CA LEU A 45 4.04 4.94 -4.43
C LEU A 45 4.54 5.54 -3.11
N LYS A 46 3.97 6.67 -2.67
CA LYS A 46 4.23 7.24 -1.34
C LYS A 46 3.81 6.28 -0.21
N THR A 47 2.75 5.52 -0.42
CA THR A 47 2.32 4.47 0.52
C THR A 47 3.35 3.32 0.58
N VAL A 48 3.93 2.93 -0.55
CA VAL A 48 5.04 1.94 -0.57
C VAL A 48 6.23 2.43 0.25
N GLN A 49 6.58 3.71 0.15
CA GLN A 49 7.68 4.30 0.92
C GLN A 49 7.40 4.30 2.42
N ALA A 50 6.17 4.62 2.84
CA ALA A 50 5.75 4.57 4.24
C ALA A 50 5.79 3.14 4.81
N ILE A 51 5.31 2.15 4.04
CA ILE A 51 5.37 0.74 4.43
C ILE A 51 6.82 0.27 4.55
N TYR A 52 7.70 0.70 3.64
CA TYR A 52 9.11 0.31 3.69
C TYR A 52 9.84 0.83 4.94
N SER A 53 9.52 2.07 5.37
CA SER A 53 10.20 2.71 6.50
C SER A 53 9.61 2.31 7.86
N SER A 54 8.29 2.11 7.94
CA SER A 54 7.57 1.94 9.21
C SER A 54 6.80 0.62 9.34
N GLY A 55 6.68 -0.14 8.25
CA GLY A 55 5.76 -1.29 8.14
C GLY A 55 4.28 -0.91 7.95
N HIS A 56 3.94 0.37 7.85
CA HIS A 56 2.56 0.85 7.81
C HIS A 56 2.32 1.83 6.65
N GLY A 57 1.15 1.75 6.04
CA GLY A 57 0.70 2.77 5.06
C GLY A 57 0.46 4.13 5.71
N VAL A 58 0.08 4.14 6.98
CA VAL A 58 -0.06 5.33 7.82
C VAL A 58 0.67 5.07 9.15
N PRO A 59 1.89 5.59 9.32
CA PRO A 59 2.67 5.39 10.55
C PRO A 59 1.99 6.03 11.78
N ASN A 60 2.21 5.43 12.96
CA ASN A 60 1.76 5.98 14.23
C ASN A 60 2.56 7.26 14.53
N ASN A 61 1.85 8.39 14.61
CA ASN A 61 2.45 9.69 14.92
C ASN A 61 2.20 10.08 16.38
N ASP A 62 2.73 11.22 16.80
CA ASP A 62 2.67 11.61 18.22
C ASP A 62 1.26 12.01 18.68
N VAL A 63 0.42 12.52 17.76
CA VAL A 63 -0.99 12.78 18.04
C VAL A 63 -1.72 11.48 18.37
N ASN A 64 -1.48 10.42 17.59
CA ASN A 64 -2.06 9.10 17.82
C ASN A 64 -1.49 8.44 19.07
N ARG A 65 -0.19 8.57 19.36
CA ARG A 65 0.43 8.08 20.60
C ARG A 65 -0.19 8.73 21.85
N ALA A 66 -0.34 10.05 21.84
CA ALA A 66 -0.99 10.77 22.93
C ALA A 66 -2.48 10.39 23.09
N ALA A 67 -3.19 10.12 21.99
CA ALA A 67 -4.56 9.60 22.05
C ALA A 67 -4.62 8.20 22.66
N ARG A 68 -3.68 7.31 22.32
CA ARG A 68 -3.60 5.95 22.86
C ARG A 68 -3.36 5.97 24.38
N GLU A 69 -2.39 6.75 24.85
CA GLU A 69 -2.09 6.88 26.28
C GLU A 69 -3.28 7.43 27.07
N ARG A 70 -3.99 8.44 26.54
CA ARG A 70 -5.23 8.97 27.16
C ARG A 70 -6.35 7.93 27.28
N LEU A 71 -6.38 6.95 26.39
CA LEU A 71 -7.33 5.83 26.42
C LEU A 71 -6.83 4.65 27.25
N GLY A 72 -5.68 4.77 27.94
CA GLY A 72 -5.08 3.69 28.72
C GLY A 72 -4.44 2.58 27.88
N LEU A 73 -4.20 2.83 26.59
CA LEU A 73 -3.52 1.90 25.70
C LEU A 73 -2.00 2.11 25.72
N THR A 74 -1.25 1.11 25.29
CA THR A 74 0.20 1.26 25.08
C THR A 74 0.48 2.37 24.07
N ARG A 75 1.52 3.18 24.33
CA ARG A 75 1.95 4.29 23.46
C ARG A 75 2.05 3.86 22.00
N ASP A 76 2.82 2.80 21.75
CA ASP A 76 2.91 2.16 20.45
C ASP A 76 2.03 0.90 20.40
N PRO A 77 1.34 0.64 19.28
CA PRO A 77 0.60 -0.61 19.09
C PRO A 77 1.57 -1.78 18.92
N PRO A 78 1.15 -3.02 19.25
CA PRO A 78 1.96 -4.25 19.10
C PRO A 78 2.11 -4.66 17.63
N THR A 79 2.69 -3.76 16.83
CA THR A 79 3.04 -3.91 15.42
C THR A 79 4.52 -3.56 15.25
N THR A 80 5.00 -3.31 14.03
CA THR A 80 6.40 -2.85 13.82
C THR A 80 6.75 -1.53 14.52
N HIS A 81 5.78 -0.80 15.08
CA HIS A 81 6.06 0.35 15.96
C HIS A 81 6.59 -0.09 17.34
N MET A 82 6.06 -1.18 17.91
CA MET A 82 6.55 -1.75 19.16
C MET A 82 7.68 -2.76 18.93
N TYR A 83 7.66 -3.44 17.79
CA TYR A 83 8.58 -4.50 17.41
C TYR A 83 9.31 -4.17 16.09
N PRO A 84 10.22 -3.18 16.09
CA PRO A 84 10.88 -2.70 14.87
C PRO A 84 11.76 -3.76 14.19
N GLU A 85 12.15 -4.82 14.88
CA GLU A 85 12.90 -5.95 14.33
C GLU A 85 12.18 -6.62 13.14
N TYR A 86 10.85 -6.63 13.12
CA TYR A 86 10.08 -7.22 12.03
C TYR A 86 10.04 -6.38 10.74
N ILE A 87 10.46 -5.11 10.80
CA ILE A 87 10.58 -4.25 9.60
C ILE A 87 11.51 -4.89 8.57
N LYS A 88 12.58 -5.58 9.03
CA LYS A 88 13.52 -6.26 8.14
C LYS A 88 12.85 -7.33 7.27
N GLY A 89 11.84 -8.03 7.80
CA GLY A 89 11.04 -8.99 7.04
C GLY A 89 10.26 -8.32 5.91
N ILE A 90 9.59 -7.20 6.22
CA ILE A 90 8.85 -6.40 5.23
C ILE A 90 9.79 -5.88 4.13
N GLN A 91 10.93 -5.31 4.53
CA GLN A 91 11.93 -4.81 3.60
C GLN A 91 12.48 -5.92 2.70
N THR A 92 12.69 -7.13 3.24
CA THR A 92 13.13 -8.29 2.45
C THR A 92 12.14 -8.61 1.34
N ILE A 93 10.84 -8.65 1.64
CA ILE A 93 9.78 -8.91 0.65
C ILE A 93 9.71 -7.79 -0.40
N LEU A 94 9.69 -6.53 0.03
CA LEU A 94 9.62 -5.39 -0.89
C LEU A 94 10.84 -5.31 -1.81
N ASN A 95 12.02 -5.64 -1.30
CA ASN A 95 13.27 -5.67 -2.07
C ASN A 95 13.29 -6.84 -3.05
N HIS A 96 12.79 -8.03 -2.66
CA HIS A 96 12.67 -9.18 -3.55
C HIS A 96 11.86 -8.85 -4.81
N TYR A 97 10.73 -8.16 -4.66
CA TYR A 97 9.90 -7.72 -5.80
C TYR A 97 10.33 -6.40 -6.43
N LYS A 98 11.45 -5.80 -5.98
CA LYS A 98 11.95 -4.49 -6.42
C LYS A 98 10.93 -3.35 -6.25
N LEU A 99 9.93 -3.52 -5.38
CA LEU A 99 8.81 -2.60 -5.24
C LEU A 99 9.27 -1.23 -4.71
N LYS A 100 10.17 -1.21 -3.72
CA LYS A 100 10.76 0.03 -3.20
C LYS A 100 11.57 0.78 -4.26
N ALA A 101 12.47 0.06 -4.95
CA ALA A 101 13.32 0.65 -5.99
C ALA A 101 12.51 1.25 -7.13
N ASN A 102 11.46 0.54 -7.59
CA ASN A 102 10.56 1.06 -8.62
C ASN A 102 9.77 2.28 -8.12
N ALA A 103 9.23 2.23 -6.90
CA ALA A 103 8.51 3.35 -6.32
C ALA A 103 9.38 4.62 -6.23
N ASP A 104 10.60 4.51 -5.71
CA ASP A 104 11.53 5.64 -5.60
C ASP A 104 11.88 6.23 -6.97
N ARG A 105 12.17 5.36 -7.95
CA ARG A 105 12.49 5.79 -9.31
C ARG A 105 11.32 6.56 -9.93
N ILE A 106 10.11 5.99 -9.92
CA ILE A 106 8.93 6.60 -10.56
C ILE A 106 8.54 7.91 -9.85
N VAL A 107 8.62 7.97 -8.51
CA VAL A 107 8.37 9.22 -7.76
C VAL A 107 9.37 10.28 -8.18
N LYS A 108 10.67 9.96 -8.22
CA LYS A 108 11.72 10.88 -8.62
C LYS A 108 11.52 11.39 -10.05
N GLU A 109 11.15 10.53 -11.00
CA GLU A 109 10.91 10.91 -12.40
C GLU A 109 9.70 11.84 -12.59
N ARG A 110 8.75 11.88 -11.64
CA ARG A 110 7.47 12.59 -11.79
C ARG A 110 7.30 13.79 -10.88
N GLU A 111 7.99 13.82 -9.74
CA GLU A 111 7.89 14.89 -8.74
C GLU A 111 9.25 15.53 -8.41
N GLY A 112 10.36 14.95 -8.86
CA GLY A 112 11.72 15.48 -8.66
C GLY A 112 12.20 16.31 -9.84
#